data_AF-A0A0E9LRE8-F1
#
_entry.id   AF-A0A0E9LRE8-F1
#
_cell.length_a   1.000
_cell.length_b   1.000
_cell.length_c   1.000
_cell.angle_alpha   90.00
_cell.angle_beta   90.00
_cell.angle_gamma   90.00
#
_symmetry.space_group_name_H-M   'P 1'
#
loop_
_entity.id
_entity.type
_entity.pdbx_description
1 polymer ?
#
loop_
_entity_poly.entity_id
_entity_poly.type
_entity_poly.pdbx_seq_one_letter_code
_entity_poly.pdbx_strand_id
1 'polypeptide(L)'
;MREAFLKGRWGLYFFLGLLLVLGGCQPPLKYVVNEGLVFGTSYRMVYEGREDHHLAIKEVLNDFNSSLSTYDSLSVISRINNNDSTVRADAISSNY
;
A
#
# COMPACT_ATOMS: atom_id res chain seq x y z
N MET A 1 35.51 44.70 20.50
CA MET A 1 35.12 44.12 19.17
C MET A 1 34.83 42.61 19.19
N ARG A 2 35.14 41.86 20.27
CA ARG A 2 34.94 40.39 20.36
C ARG A 2 33.52 39.98 20.83
N GLU A 3 32.88 40.84 21.62
CA GLU A 3 31.54 40.64 22.20
C GLU A 3 30.39 40.71 21.18
N ALA A 4 30.53 41.51 20.11
CA ALA A 4 29.52 41.63 19.07
C ALA A 4 29.45 40.38 18.17
N PHE A 5 30.58 39.69 17.99
CA PHE A 5 30.70 38.50 17.15
C PHE A 5 30.12 37.24 17.83
N LEU A 6 30.14 37.20 19.17
CA LEU A 6 29.53 36.11 19.95
C LEU A 6 28.00 36.22 19.95
N LYS A 7 27.42 37.42 20.12
CA LYS A 7 25.95 37.64 20.11
C LYS A 7 25.27 37.21 18.80
N GLY A 8 25.91 37.42 17.65
CA GLY A 8 25.37 36.99 16.34
C GLY A 8 25.29 35.47 16.18
N ARG A 9 26.22 34.72 16.78
CA ARG A 9 26.24 33.24 16.73
C ARG A 9 25.12 32.62 17.55
N TRP A 10 24.77 33.23 18.69
CA TRP A 10 23.67 32.76 19.55
C TRP A 10 22.31 32.94 18.89
N GLY A 11 22.13 34.04 18.15
CA GLY A 11 20.94 34.24 17.31
C GLY A 11 20.80 33.16 16.24
N LEU A 12 21.91 32.74 15.63
CA LEU A 12 21.92 31.67 14.61
C LEU A 12 21.59 30.30 15.20
N TYR A 13 22.13 29.94 16.37
CA TYR A 13 21.78 28.70 17.07
C TYR A 13 20.31 28.70 17.54
N PHE A 14 19.80 29.84 17.98
CA PHE A 14 18.39 30.00 18.33
C PHE A 14 17.49 29.81 17.12
N PHE A 15 17.81 30.43 15.98
CA PHE A 15 17.09 30.25 14.72
C PHE A 15 17.14 28.80 14.22
N LEU A 16 18.31 28.15 14.27
CA LEU A 16 18.47 26.75 13.86
C LEU A 16 17.69 25.79 14.78
N GLY A 17 17.69 26.07 16.09
CA GLY A 17 16.87 25.34 17.07
C GLY A 17 15.38 25.52 16.83
N LEU A 18 14.93 26.73 16.50
CA LEU A 18 13.53 27.01 16.17
C LEU A 18 13.10 26.26 14.89
N LEU A 19 13.97 26.22 13.88
CA LEU A 19 13.71 25.54 12.61
C LEU A 19 13.60 24.01 12.79
N LEU A 20 14.41 23.43 13.69
CA LEU A 20 14.33 22.02 14.07
C LEU A 20 13.01 21.67 14.79
N VAL A 21 12.50 22.56 15.64
CA VAL A 21 11.23 22.35 16.37
C VAL A 21 10.02 22.42 15.43
N LEU A 22 10.07 23.28 14.40
CA LEU A 22 8.96 23.46 13.46
C LEU A 22 8.84 22.33 12.41
N GLY A 23 9.89 21.54 12.18
CA GLY A 23 9.91 20.49 11.15
C GLY A 23 9.26 19.15 11.55
N GLY A 24 8.85 18.96 12.81
CA GLY A 24 8.42 17.66 13.35
C GLY A 24 6.94 17.30 13.19
N CYS A 25 6.11 18.17 12.61
CA CYS A 25 4.67 17.93 12.53
C CYS A 25 4.34 16.93 11.41
N GLN A 26 4.07 15.68 11.79
CA GLN A 26 3.50 14.69 10.87
C GLN A 26 1.97 14.71 10.99
N PRO A 27 1.22 14.67 9.86
CA PRO A 27 -0.22 14.59 9.92
C PRO A 27 -0.64 13.31 10.66
N PRO A 28 -1.74 13.38 11.44
CA PRO A 28 -2.25 12.20 12.13
C PRO A 28 -2.63 11.13 11.12
N LEU A 29 -2.40 9.86 11.50
CA LEU A 29 -2.89 8.72 10.72
C LEU A 29 -4.41 8.79 10.61
N LYS A 30 -4.93 8.46 9.43
CA LYS A 30 -6.37 8.41 9.17
C LYS A 30 -6.77 6.98 8.86
N TYR A 31 -7.99 6.63 9.23
CA TYR A 31 -8.60 5.40 8.77
C TYR A 31 -8.94 5.52 7.29
N VAL A 32 -8.40 4.59 6.51
CA VAL A 32 -8.72 4.39 5.10
C VAL A 32 -9.62 3.16 5.00
N VAL A 33 -10.64 3.25 4.14
CA VAL A 33 -11.57 2.15 3.87
C VAL A 33 -11.47 1.83 2.38
N ASN A 34 -11.14 0.58 2.07
CA ASN A 34 -11.15 0.06 0.70
C ASN A 34 -12.15 -1.09 0.61
N GLU A 35 -13.08 -1.00 -0.34
CA GLU A 35 -14.17 -1.95 -0.48
C GLU A 35 -14.57 -2.12 -1.95
N GLY A 36 -15.23 -3.22 -2.24
CA GLY A 36 -15.65 -3.56 -3.60
C GLY A 36 -16.16 -4.98 -3.72
N LEU A 37 -16.30 -5.46 -4.96
CA LEU A 37 -16.79 -6.79 -5.29
C LEU A 37 -15.68 -7.62 -5.93
N VAL A 38 -15.48 -8.84 -5.44
CA VAL A 38 -14.54 -9.84 -5.98
C VAL A 38 -14.93 -11.23 -5.45
N PHE A 39 -14.56 -12.30 -6.16
CA PHE A 39 -14.86 -13.69 -5.76
C PHE A 39 -16.37 -13.99 -5.55
N GLY A 40 -17.26 -13.26 -6.23
CA GLY A 40 -18.71 -13.41 -6.06
C GLY A 40 -19.28 -12.85 -4.74
N THR A 41 -18.50 -12.06 -3.99
CA THR A 41 -18.92 -11.40 -2.75
C THR A 41 -18.36 -9.99 -2.67
N SER A 42 -18.59 -9.28 -1.56
CA SER A 42 -17.94 -8.02 -1.26
C SER A 42 -16.76 -8.19 -0.30
N TYR A 43 -15.77 -7.31 -0.43
CA TYR A 43 -14.68 -7.17 0.53
C TYR A 43 -14.72 -5.77 1.16
N ARG A 44 -14.20 -5.67 2.39
CA ARG A 44 -13.99 -4.39 3.08
C ARG A 44 -12.74 -4.49 3.95
N MET A 45 -11.75 -3.67 3.67
CA MET A 45 -10.50 -3.54 4.41
C MET A 45 -10.42 -2.14 5.03
N VAL A 46 -10.15 -2.09 6.33
CA VAL A 46 -10.03 -0.84 7.11
C VAL A 46 -8.68 -0.83 7.79
N TYR A 47 -7.89 0.21 7.56
CA TYR A 47 -6.54 0.35 8.14
C TYR A 47 -6.22 1.81 8.43
N GLU A 48 -5.28 2.04 9.36
CA GLU A 48 -4.69 3.35 9.57
C GLU A 48 -3.50 3.54 8.63
N GLY A 49 -3.50 4.61 7.86
CA GLY A 49 -2.45 4.86 6.86
C GLY A 49 -2.32 6.33 6.52
N ARG A 50 -1.18 6.66 5.90
CA ARG A 50 -0.97 7.97 5.26
C ARG A 50 -1.36 7.96 3.78
N GLU A 51 -1.34 6.78 3.18
CA GLU A 51 -1.55 6.54 1.75
C GLU A 51 -2.76 5.63 1.56
N ASP A 52 -3.42 5.77 0.40
CA ASP A 52 -4.49 4.87 -0.02
C ASP A 52 -3.91 3.75 -0.88
N HIS A 53 -3.96 2.52 -0.37
CA HIS A 53 -3.48 1.31 -1.03
C HIS A 53 -4.56 0.58 -1.84
N HIS A 54 -5.71 1.22 -2.10
CA HIS A 54 -6.84 0.59 -2.82
C HIS A 54 -6.44 -0.04 -4.15
N LEU A 55 -5.57 0.63 -4.93
CA LEU A 55 -5.13 0.09 -6.23
C LEU A 55 -4.31 -1.19 -6.06
N ALA A 56 -3.33 -1.17 -5.15
CA ALA A 56 -2.50 -2.35 -4.86
C ALA A 56 -3.34 -3.51 -4.30
N ILE A 57 -4.31 -3.22 -3.41
CA ILE A 57 -5.24 -4.22 -2.88
C ILE A 57 -6.06 -4.83 -4.02
N LYS A 58 -6.63 -4.01 -4.92
CA LYS A 58 -7.40 -4.50 -6.07
C LYS A 58 -6.56 -5.35 -7.01
N GLU A 59 -5.32 -4.96 -7.27
CA GLU A 59 -4.39 -5.71 -8.12
C GLU A 59 -4.17 -7.12 -7.55
N VAL A 60 -3.78 -7.22 -6.27
CA VAL A 60 -3.59 -8.52 -5.62
C VAL A 60 -4.89 -9.35 -5.63
N LEU A 61 -6.04 -8.76 -5.30
CA LEU A 61 -7.31 -9.48 -5.32
C LEU A 61 -7.67 -9.98 -6.73
N ASN A 62 -7.37 -9.20 -7.77
CA ASN A 62 -7.59 -9.60 -9.15
C ASN A 62 -6.63 -10.72 -9.59
N ASP A 63 -5.38 -10.70 -9.15
CA ASP A 63 -4.42 -11.79 -9.41
C ASP A 63 -4.94 -13.10 -8.85
N PHE A 64 -5.39 -13.10 -7.58
CA PHE A 64 -6.04 -14.26 -6.98
C PHE A 64 -7.29 -14.69 -7.76
N ASN A 65 -8.10 -13.75 -8.23
CA ASN A 65 -9.33 -14.08 -8.98
C ASN A 65 -9.00 -14.70 -10.34
N SER A 66 -8.01 -14.18 -11.04
CA SER A 66 -7.54 -14.72 -12.32
C SER A 66 -6.83 -16.07 -12.16
N SER A 67 -6.30 -16.37 -10.98
CA SER A 67 -5.68 -17.66 -10.70
C SER A 67 -6.72 -18.71 -10.30
N LEU A 68 -7.57 -18.40 -9.31
CA LEU A 68 -8.35 -19.39 -8.57
C LEU A 68 -9.88 -19.36 -8.82
N SER A 69 -10.40 -18.45 -9.64
CA SER A 69 -11.84 -18.39 -9.87
C SER A 69 -12.33 -19.57 -10.70
N THR A 70 -13.15 -20.46 -10.11
CA THR A 70 -13.84 -21.54 -10.86
C THR A 70 -15.04 -21.03 -11.68
N TYR A 71 -15.39 -19.75 -11.54
CA TYR A 71 -16.48 -19.10 -12.29
C TYR A 71 -15.97 -18.39 -13.54
N ASP A 72 -14.69 -18.01 -13.57
CA ASP A 72 -14.05 -17.42 -14.74
C ASP A 72 -13.42 -18.51 -15.59
N SER A 73 -13.91 -18.69 -16.81
CA SER A 73 -13.40 -19.70 -17.76
C SER A 73 -11.95 -19.46 -18.18
N LEU A 74 -11.45 -18.22 -18.05
CA LEU A 74 -10.09 -17.86 -18.43
C LEU A 74 -9.10 -18.00 -17.27
N SER A 75 -9.58 -18.29 -16.05
CA SER A 75 -8.70 -18.43 -14.90
C SER A 75 -7.76 -19.63 -15.04
N VAL A 76 -6.64 -19.58 -14.33
CA VAL A 76 -5.64 -20.67 -14.35
C VAL A 76 -6.29 -21.98 -13.90
N ILE A 77 -7.01 -21.99 -12.78
CA ILE A 77 -7.65 -23.20 -12.26
C ILE A 77 -8.73 -23.74 -13.21
N SER A 78 -9.53 -22.88 -13.84
CA SER A 78 -10.56 -23.31 -14.78
C SER A 78 -9.94 -23.94 -16.03
N ARG A 79 -8.84 -23.38 -16.54
CA ARG A 79 -8.12 -23.95 -17.69
C ARG A 79 -7.48 -25.30 -17.33
N ILE A 80 -6.90 -25.44 -16.14
CA ILE A 80 -6.39 -26.73 -15.62
C ILE A 80 -7.52 -27.75 -15.54
N ASN A 81 -8.66 -27.40 -14.94
CA ASN A 81 -9.81 -28.28 -14.82
C ASN A 81 -10.38 -28.71 -16.17
N ASN A 82 -10.21 -27.90 -17.21
CA ASN A 82 -10.59 -28.20 -18.59
C ASN A 82 -9.49 -28.95 -19.38
N ASN A 83 -8.42 -29.41 -18.72
CA ASN A 83 -7.29 -30.10 -19.33
C ASN A 83 -6.63 -29.31 -20.48
N ASP A 84 -6.60 -27.98 -20.41
CA ASP A 84 -5.89 -27.15 -21.37
C ASP A 84 -4.38 -27.41 -21.30
N SER A 85 -3.84 -28.16 -22.27
CA SER A 85 -2.41 -28.52 -22.32
C SER A 85 -1.45 -27.32 -22.42
N THR A 86 -1.94 -26.11 -22.71
CA THR A 86 -1.14 -24.89 -22.83
C THR A 86 -1.08 -24.07 -21.54
N VAL A 87 -1.91 -24.38 -20.54
CA VAL A 87 -1.89 -23.67 -19.25
C VAL A 87 -0.71 -24.13 -18.41
N ARG A 88 -0.11 -23.18 -17.67
CA ARG A 88 0.90 -23.46 -16.64
C ARG A 88 0.38 -22.97 -15.31
N ALA A 89 0.53 -23.78 -14.27
CA ALA A 89 0.23 -23.36 -12.91
C ALA A 89 1.15 -22.19 -12.52
N ASP A 90 0.56 -21.15 -11.94
CA ASP A 90 1.27 -20.07 -11.27
C ASP A 90 1.54 -20.47 -9.80
N ALA A 91 2.21 -19.59 -9.05
CA ALA A 91 2.51 -19.85 -7.64
C ALA A 91 1.26 -19.92 -6.75
N ILE A 92 0.14 -19.33 -7.17
CA ILE A 92 -1.10 -19.29 -6.37
C ILE A 92 -1.84 -20.62 -6.55
N SER A 93 -2.04 -21.06 -7.80
CA SER A 93 -2.67 -22.32 -8.17
C SER A 93 -1.79 -23.54 -7.92
N SER A 94 -0.45 -23.42 -7.91
CA SER A 94 0.42 -24.58 -7.68
C SER A 94 0.42 -25.12 -6.25
N ASN A 95 -0.16 -24.37 -5.30
CA ASN A 95 -0.24 -24.74 -3.89
C ASN A 95 -1.58 -25.42 -3.52
N TYR A 96 -2.44 -25.67 -4.50
CA TYR A 96 -3.76 -26.32 -4.36
C TYR A 96 -3.93 -27.41 -5.41
#